data_AF-A0A6P2A5F9-F1
#
_entry.id   AF-A0A6P2A5F9-F1
#
_cell.length_a   1.000
_cell.length_b   1.000
_cell.length_c   1.000
_cell.angle_alpha   90.00
_cell.angle_beta   90.00
_cell.angle_gamma   90.00
#
_symmetry.space_group_name_H-M   'P 1'
#
loop_
_entity.id
_entity.type
_entity.pdbx_description
1 polymer ?
#
loop_
_entity_poly.entity_id
_entity_poly.type
_entity_poly.pdbx_seq_one_letter_code
_entity_poly.pdbx_strand_id
1 'polypeptide(L)'
;MIQIILNDLEPNLVEKLKYQAQKHGRTLQSELKLILAQAVAEIPQDLKQEKLIPLETLAQEVKESLDNTGYDSPDKIIQLIQDVKKEIADEHLVKAHKPNDS
;
A
#
# COMPACT_ATOMS: atom_id res chain seq x y z
N MET A 1 13.95 20.08 4.70
CA MET A 1 13.78 19.74 6.13
C MET A 1 12.54 18.88 6.25
N ILE A 2 12.64 17.67 6.81
CA ILE A 2 11.49 16.76 6.94
C ILE A 2 10.82 17.02 8.29
N GLN A 3 9.63 17.61 8.24
CA GLN A 3 8.78 17.87 9.39
C GLN A 3 7.84 16.67 9.54
N ILE A 4 8.09 15.83 10.54
CA ILE A 4 7.26 14.65 10.80
C ILE A 4 5.95 15.15 11.41
N ILE A 5 4.84 14.97 10.70
CA ILE A 5 3.50 15.32 11.17
C ILE A 5 3.06 14.20 12.12
N LEU A 6 2.95 14.48 13.42
CA LEU A 6 2.60 13.52 14.47
C LEU A 6 1.09 13.48 14.76
N ASN A 7 0.26 14.14 13.93
CA ASN A 7 -1.14 14.42 14.24
C ASN A 7 -2.02 13.16 14.30
N ASP A 8 -1.62 12.07 13.63
CA ASP A 8 -2.37 10.81 13.58
C ASP A 8 -1.81 9.73 14.53
N LEU A 9 -0.85 10.07 15.39
CA LEU A 9 -0.35 9.14 16.40
C LEU A 9 -1.23 9.18 17.65
N GLU A 10 -1.56 8.00 18.19
CA GLU A 10 -2.34 7.89 19.42
C GLU A 10 -1.72 8.72 20.56
N PRO A 11 -2.51 9.50 21.33
CA PRO A 11 -1.97 10.41 22.35
C PRO A 11 -1.08 9.72 23.39
N ASN A 12 -1.42 8.48 23.78
CA ASN A 12 -0.64 7.69 24.72
C ASN A 12 0.74 7.27 24.15
N LEU A 13 0.80 7.01 22.84
CA LEU A 13 2.04 6.69 22.15
C LEU A 13 2.97 7.92 22.11
N VAL A 14 2.42 9.10 21.83
CA VAL A 14 3.18 10.36 21.82
C VAL A 14 3.80 10.65 23.19
N GLU A 15 3.05 10.46 24.27
CA GLU A 15 3.57 10.68 25.64
C GLU A 15 4.68 9.70 26.01
N LYS A 16 4.55 8.42 25.65
CA LYS A 16 5.62 7.42 25.82
C LYS A 16 6.89 7.79 25.05
N LEU A 17 6.74 8.25 23.81
CA LEU A 17 7.87 8.66 22.97
C LEU A 17 8.56 9.92 23.52
N LYS A 18 7.81 10.89 24.06
CA LYS A 18 8.38 12.06 24.75
C LYS A 18 9.16 11.63 25.99
N TYR A 19 8.59 10.75 26.81
CA TYR A 19 9.25 10.22 28.00
C TYR A 19 10.56 9.49 27.65
N GLN A 20 10.53 8.65 26.62
CA GLN A 20 11.73 7.97 26.10
C GLN A 20 12.77 8.99 25.61
N ALA A 21 12.38 9.94 24.77
CA ALA A 21 13.28 10.97 24.27
C ALA A 21 13.95 11.75 25.41
N GLN A 22 13.21 12.14 26.44
CA GLN A 22 13.75 12.79 27.64
C GLN A 22 14.74 11.89 28.39
N LYS A 23 14.37 10.63 28.62
CA LYS A 23 15.25 9.64 29.27
C LYS A 23 16.56 9.43 28.51
N HIS A 24 16.51 9.48 27.19
CA HIS A 24 17.67 9.32 26.31
C HIS A 24 18.41 10.63 26.02
N GLY A 25 17.97 11.77 26.58
CA GLY A 25 18.59 13.08 26.35
C GLY A 25 18.48 13.57 24.90
N ARG A 26 17.43 13.16 24.19
CA ARG A 26 17.20 13.42 22.76
C ARG A 26 15.94 14.24 22.53
N THR A 27 15.86 14.86 21.36
CA THR A 27 14.59 15.43 20.89
C THR A 27 13.66 14.32 20.42
N LEU A 28 12.34 14.54 20.54
CA LEU A 28 11.32 13.59 20.06
C LEU A 28 11.53 13.19 18.60
N GLN A 29 11.91 14.14 17.74
CA GLN A 29 12.23 13.89 16.34
C GLN A 29 13.43 12.95 16.16
N SER A 30 14.47 13.11 16.98
CA SER A 30 15.67 12.27 16.90
C SER A 30 15.39 10.84 17.39
N GLU A 31 14.59 10.72 18.44
CA GLU A 31 14.15 9.43 18.97
C GLU A 31 13.30 8.66 17.95
N LEU A 32 12.33 9.34 17.33
CA LEU A 32 11.51 8.77 16.26
C LEU A 32 12.34 8.30 15.06
N LYS A 33 13.31 9.10 14.61
CA LYS A 33 14.20 8.70 13.51
C LYS A 33 14.98 7.43 13.84
N LEU A 34 15.45 7.31 15.08
CA LEU A 34 16.22 6.15 15.51
C LEU A 34 15.35 4.91 15.60
N ILE A 35 14.14 5.03 16.18
CA ILE A 35 13.17 3.93 16.24
C ILE A 35 12.79 3.46 14.84
N LEU A 36 12.52 4.38 13.91
CA LEU A 36 12.21 4.04 12.52
C LEU A 36 13.40 3.36 11.82
N ALA A 37 14.62 3.87 12.03
CA ALA A 37 15.83 3.26 11.48
C ALA A 37 16.05 1.83 12.01
N GLN A 38 15.84 1.63 13.31
CA GLN A 38 15.94 0.32 13.95
C GLN A 38 14.86 -0.63 13.44
N ALA A 39 13.60 -0.18 13.36
CA ALA A 39 12.50 -0.96 12.81
C ALA A 39 12.79 -1.41 11.37
N VAL A 40 13.32 -0.52 10.53
CA VAL A 40 13.71 -0.85 9.14
C VAL A 40 14.90 -1.81 9.07
N ALA A 41 15.81 -1.77 10.04
CA ALA A 41 16.93 -2.70 10.15
C ALA A 41 16.48 -4.10 10.61
N GLU A 42 15.45 -4.16 11.46
CA GLU A 42 14.86 -5.40 12.00
C GLU A 42 13.82 -6.05 11.09
N ILE A 43 13.34 -5.36 10.04
CA ILE A 43 12.55 -5.98 8.99
C ILE A 43 13.41 -7.10 8.35
N PRO A 44 13.03 -8.39 8.51
CA PRO A 44 13.78 -9.50 7.94
C PRO A 44 13.97 -9.27 6.44
N GLN A 45 15.16 -9.56 5.92
CA GLN A 45 15.48 -9.32 4.50
C GLN A 45 14.52 -10.01 3.53
N ASP A 46 13.81 -11.05 3.98
CA ASP A 46 12.72 -11.71 3.24
C ASP A 46 11.56 -10.77 2.88
N LEU A 47 11.30 -9.72 3.65
CA LEU A 47 10.29 -8.70 3.32
C LEU A 47 10.83 -7.59 2.40
N LYS A 48 12.16 -7.51 2.22
CA LYS A 48 12.80 -6.52 1.31
C LYS A 48 12.87 -7.03 -0.13
N GLN A 49 12.46 -8.27 -0.37
CA GLN A 49 12.47 -8.89 -1.68
C GLN A 49 11.22 -9.75 -1.85
N GLU A 50 10.06 -9.12 -2.04
CA GLU A 50 9.20 -9.67 -3.09
C GLU A 50 10.10 -9.71 -4.33
N LYS A 51 10.36 -10.91 -4.85
CA LYS A 51 11.21 -11.12 -6.01
C LYS A 51 10.59 -10.34 -7.17
N LEU A 52 11.05 -9.10 -7.35
CA LEU A 52 10.59 -8.24 -8.42
C LEU A 52 10.95 -8.93 -9.72
N ILE A 53 9.93 -9.33 -10.48
CA ILE A 53 10.15 -9.82 -11.83
C ILE A 53 10.44 -8.62 -12.76
N PRO A 54 11.30 -8.78 -13.77
CA PRO A 54 11.45 -7.77 -14.80
C PRO A 54 10.10 -7.42 -15.44
N LEU A 55 9.93 -6.16 -15.83
CA LEU A 55 8.69 -5.68 -16.44
C LEU A 55 8.34 -6.47 -17.71
N GLU A 56 9.37 -6.90 -18.44
CA GLU A 56 9.24 -7.71 -19.65
C GLU A 56 8.67 -9.10 -19.33
N THR A 57 9.09 -9.70 -18.21
CA THR A 57 8.57 -10.98 -17.74
C THR A 57 7.10 -10.85 -17.36
N LEU A 58 6.74 -9.81 -16.61
CA LEU A 58 5.35 -9.53 -16.26
C LEU A 58 4.48 -9.32 -17.52
N ALA A 59 4.97 -8.52 -18.47
CA ALA A 59 4.25 -8.25 -19.71
C ALA A 59 4.02 -9.53 -20.54
N GLN A 60 5.00 -10.43 -20.59
CA GLN A 60 4.87 -11.70 -21.28
C GLN A 60 3.87 -12.63 -20.59
N GLU A 61 3.94 -12.79 -19.26
CA GLU A 61 3.01 -13.62 -18.50
C GLU A 61 1.56 -13.14 -18.62
N VAL A 62 1.34 -11.81 -18.57
CA VAL A 62 0.03 -11.22 -18.77
C VAL A 62 -0.49 -11.50 -20.18
N LYS A 63 0.36 -11.34 -21.21
CA LYS A 63 -0.02 -11.63 -22.59
C LYS A 63 -0.41 -13.10 -22.78
N GLU A 64 0.43 -14.03 -22.30
CA GLU A 64 0.16 -15.47 -22.41
C GLU A 64 -1.14 -15.85 -21.69
N SER A 65 -1.40 -15.27 -20.52
CA SER A 65 -2.66 -15.49 -19.80
C SER A 65 -3.87 -14.98 -20.58
N LEU A 66 -3.78 -13.81 -21.22
CA LEU A 66 -4.85 -13.25 -22.04
C LEU A 66 -5.10 -14.13 -23.29
N ASP A 67 -4.04 -14.55 -23.98
CA ASP A 67 -4.14 -15.43 -25.14
C ASP A 67 -4.79 -16.78 -24.76
N ASN A 68 -4.35 -17.40 -23.65
CA ASN A 68 -4.88 -18.68 -23.17
C ASN A 68 -6.35 -18.62 -22.70
N THR A 69 -6.81 -17.45 -22.27
CA THR A 69 -8.21 -17.23 -21.87
C THR A 69 -9.09 -16.77 -23.02
N GLY A 70 -8.53 -16.69 -24.24
CA GLY A 70 -9.26 -16.37 -25.46
C GLY A 70 -9.35 -14.88 -25.79
N TYR A 71 -8.64 -14.03 -25.04
CA TYR A 71 -8.48 -12.59 -25.28
C TYR A 71 -7.24 -12.32 -26.16
N ASP A 72 -7.17 -13.03 -27.28
CA ASP A 72 -6.06 -13.04 -28.26
C ASP A 72 -6.10 -11.89 -29.28
N SER A 73 -7.04 -10.95 -29.13
CA SER A 73 -7.20 -9.81 -30.04
C SER A 73 -7.46 -8.50 -29.29
N PRO A 74 -7.05 -7.36 -29.88
CA PRO A 74 -7.29 -6.04 -29.29
C PRO A 74 -8.76 -5.78 -28.95
N ASP A 75 -9.68 -6.18 -29.82
CA ASP A 75 -11.12 -5.97 -29.63
C ASP A 75 -11.66 -6.72 -28.39
N LYS A 76 -11.21 -7.97 -28.20
CA LYS A 76 -11.61 -8.78 -27.05
C LYS A 76 -11.03 -8.23 -25.75
N ILE A 77 -9.78 -7.75 -25.77
CA ILE A 77 -9.15 -7.10 -24.61
C ILE A 77 -9.90 -5.79 -24.27
N ILE A 78 -10.27 -5.00 -25.26
CA ILE A 78 -11.06 -3.78 -25.07
C ILE A 78 -12.41 -4.12 -24.42
N GLN A 79 -13.07 -5.19 -24.87
CA GLN A 79 -14.33 -5.66 -24.30
C GLN A 79 -14.17 -6.08 -22.84
N LEU A 80 -13.14 -6.86 -22.49
CA LEU A 80 -12.83 -7.22 -21.11
C LEU A 80 -12.65 -5.99 -20.21
N ILE A 81 -11.89 -5.00 -20.68
CA ILE A 81 -11.66 -3.76 -19.92
C ILE A 81 -12.98 -3.00 -19.71
N GLN A 82 -13.86 -2.99 -20.70
CA GLN A 82 -15.18 -2.35 -20.58
C GLN A 82 -16.06 -3.07 -19.55
N ASP A 83 -16.06 -4.40 -19.56
CA ASP A 83 -16.82 -5.22 -18.61
C ASP A 83 -16.32 -4.99 -17.18
N VAL A 84 -15.01 -4.98 -16.96
CA VAL A 84 -14.40 -4.69 -15.65
C VAL A 84 -14.74 -3.28 -15.16
N LYS A 85 -14.66 -2.27 -16.05
CA LYS A 85 -15.04 -0.89 -15.69
C LYS A 85 -16.50 -0.78 -15.28
N LYS A 86 -17.38 -1.51 -15.96
CA LYS A 86 -18.81 -1.56 -15.65
C LYS A 86 -19.05 -2.22 -14.29
N GLU A 87 -18.42 -3.37 -14.03
CA GLU A 87 -18.52 -4.07 -12.75
C GLU A 87 -18.06 -3.18 -11.57
N ILE A 88 -16.92 -2.50 -11.73
CA ILE A 88 -16.41 -1.55 -10.73
C ILE A 88 -17.41 -0.41 -10.50
N ALA A 89 -17.94 0.19 -11.57
CA ALA A 89 -18.93 1.26 -11.46
C ALA A 89 -20.19 0.79 -10.72
N ASP A 90 -20.68 -0.42 -11.02
CA ASP A 90 -21.84 -1.02 -10.38
C ASP A 90 -21.57 -1.28 -8.88
N GLU A 91 -20.39 -1.80 -8.52
CA GLU A 91 -19.99 -1.94 -7.10
C GLU A 91 -19.97 -0.62 -6.34
N HIS A 92 -19.44 0.44 -6.95
CA HIS A 92 -19.39 1.77 -6.35
C HIS A 92 -20.79 2.34 -6.12
N LEU A 93 -21.73 2.11 -7.05
CA LEU A 93 -23.12 2.51 -6.90
C LEU A 93 -23.83 1.71 -5.80
N VAL A 94 -23.58 0.41 -5.68
CA VAL A 94 -24.14 -0.45 -4.61
C VAL A 94 -23.61 -0.05 -3.24
N LYS A 95 -22.31 0.27 -3.11
CA LYS A 95 -21.71 0.75 -1.86
C LYS A 95 -22.23 2.14 -1.46
N ALA A 96 -22.54 3.00 -2.43
CA ALA A 96 -23.18 4.30 -2.17
C ALA A 96 -24.68 4.20 -1.79
N HIS A 97 -25.37 3.11 -2.17
CA HIS A 97 -26.79 2.88 -1.88
C HIS A 97 -27.06 1.99 -0.66
N LYS A 98 -26.07 1.69 0.18
CA LYS A 98 -26.33 1.25 1.55
C LYS A 98 -26.45 2.49 2.45
N PRO A 99 -27.65 3.06 2.66
CA PRO A 99 -27.83 3.98 3.77
C PRO A 99 -27.52 3.20 5.06
N ASN A 100 -26.90 3.89 6.01
CA ASN A 100 -26.74 3.43 7.38
C ASN A 100 -28.10 2.91 7.90
N ASP A 101 -28.26 1.59 7.99
CA ASP A 101 -29.20 1.02 8.95
C ASP A 101 -28.55 1.17 10.33
N SER A 102 -28.91 2.26 11.01
CA SER A 102 -28.74 2.48 12.45
C SER A 102 -29.91 3.30 12.96
#